data_AF-A0A138A8T1-F1
#
_entry.id   AF-A0A138A8T1-F1
#
_cell.length_a   1.000
_cell.length_b   1.000
_cell.length_c   1.000
_cell.angle_alpha   90.00
_cell.angle_beta   90.00
_cell.angle_gamma   90.00
#
_symmetry.space_group_name_H-M   'P 1'
#
loop_
_entity.id
_entity.type
_entity.pdbx_description
1 polymer ?
#
loop_
_entity_poly.entity_id
_entity_poly.type
_entity_poly.pdbx_seq_one_letter_code
_entity_poly.pdbx_strand_id
1 'polypeptide(L)'
;MIAFVLHSHLPWLAHHGAWPVGEEWLYQSWAASYLRMAEMLDRLADEGRTDQLTLGVTPVLAAQLDDPYCLEAMHHYLGNWQLRAHEAALSGRPSSAELGAREHRNSAHALDLFETRWRHGGTPVLRRLADAGTVELLGGPLAHPFQPLLHPRVRELSLREGLAYGRARLGSPARTGIWAPECAYKPGMEIGYQAAGVTHFMVDGPTLGGDTALARPVGDSSVLAFGRDLPVSYRVWSPKSGYPGHAAYRDFYAHDHATGLKPSRVTGKKVAEADKAPYDPERADAAIDRHVADFVDTVVARVRSESARIGRDALVVAAFDTELFGHWWYEGPIWLERVLRALPEAGVRVGTLRSAAEAGYVGAPREIPASSWGSGKDWHVWDGPQVQEFVELNEEITTTVLRVLDKRAGRARDVVSDQVLQEALMCLQSDWPFMVSKDTAAGYARDRAYKHAHALREIAEAAERGDDARAVALARTWRLADDPFPGLDARRLPATAQEEY
;
A
#
# COMPACT_ATOMS: atom_id res chain seq x y z
N MET A 1 17.26 14.29 -11.02
CA MET A 1 16.33 13.17 -11.29
C MET A 1 15.17 13.24 -10.31
N ILE A 2 13.99 12.72 -10.67
CA ILE A 2 12.88 12.48 -9.75
C ILE A 2 12.46 11.01 -9.80
N ALA A 3 12.16 10.43 -8.64
CA ALA A 3 11.55 9.12 -8.51
C ALA A 3 10.20 9.23 -7.79
N PHE A 4 9.14 8.75 -8.44
CA PHE A 4 7.84 8.55 -7.80
C PHE A 4 7.79 7.19 -7.14
N VAL A 5 7.30 7.15 -5.90
CA VAL A 5 7.12 5.91 -5.13
C VAL A 5 5.66 5.81 -4.68
N LEU A 6 4.93 4.83 -5.17
CA LEU A 6 3.53 4.60 -4.82
C LEU A 6 3.42 3.32 -3.99
N HIS A 7 2.76 3.40 -2.83
CA HIS A 7 2.52 2.25 -1.97
C HIS A 7 1.08 1.77 -2.09
N SER A 8 0.86 0.54 -2.51
CA SER A 8 -0.46 -0.08 -2.61
C SER A 8 -0.64 -1.05 -1.45
N HIS A 9 -1.58 -0.75 -0.57
CA HIS A 9 -1.83 -1.57 0.61
C HIS A 9 -3.27 -1.45 1.10
N LEU A 10 -3.84 -2.61 1.40
CA LEU A 10 -5.00 -2.77 2.26
C LEU A 10 -4.74 -3.99 3.16
N PRO A 11 -5.26 -4.01 4.40
CA PRO A 11 -5.19 -5.20 5.25
C PRO A 11 -5.96 -6.36 4.60
N TRP A 12 -5.90 -7.55 5.19
CA TRP A 12 -6.73 -8.66 4.71
C TRP A 12 -8.21 -8.32 4.95
N LEU A 13 -9.02 -8.08 3.91
CA LEU A 13 -10.42 -7.66 4.04
C LEU A 13 -11.41 -8.76 3.61
N ALA A 14 -10.97 -9.67 2.74
CA ALA A 14 -11.79 -10.76 2.23
C ALA A 14 -12.45 -11.56 3.36
N HIS A 15 -13.75 -11.82 3.27
CA HIS A 15 -14.56 -12.54 4.26
C HIS A 15 -14.72 -11.84 5.62
N HIS A 16 -14.28 -10.59 5.76
CA HIS A 16 -14.32 -9.84 7.02
C HIS A 16 -15.15 -8.56 6.90
N GLY A 17 -16.40 -8.72 6.45
CA GLY A 17 -17.38 -7.64 6.32
C GLY A 17 -17.34 -6.99 4.94
N ALA A 18 -18.52 -6.65 4.42
CA ALA A 18 -18.64 -6.00 3.10
C ALA A 18 -18.74 -4.48 3.24
N TRP A 19 -19.77 -3.99 3.97
CA TRP A 19 -20.11 -2.56 4.07
C TRP A 19 -20.52 -2.21 5.50
N PRO A 20 -20.24 -1.00 6.03
CA PRO A 20 -19.56 0.14 5.38
C PRO A 20 -18.02 0.08 5.44
N VAL A 21 -17.47 -0.87 6.20
CA VAL A 21 -16.03 -1.09 6.36
C VAL A 21 -15.75 -2.58 6.10
N GLY A 22 -14.68 -2.87 5.36
CA GLY A 22 -14.35 -4.21 4.91
C GLY A 22 -14.04 -4.24 3.42
N GLU A 23 -14.57 -5.23 2.71
CA GLU A 23 -14.32 -5.48 1.29
C GLU A 23 -14.69 -4.30 0.37
N GLU A 24 -15.68 -3.47 0.76
CA GLU A 24 -16.01 -2.25 0.01
C GLU A 24 -14.78 -1.36 -0.20
N TRP A 25 -13.85 -1.30 0.76
CA TRP A 25 -12.61 -0.53 0.62
C TRP A 25 -11.68 -1.12 -0.45
N LEU A 26 -11.60 -2.45 -0.53
CA LEU A 26 -10.86 -3.14 -1.59
C LEU A 26 -11.45 -2.82 -2.96
N TYR A 27 -12.76 -3.00 -3.12
CA TYR A 27 -13.39 -2.83 -4.44
C TYR A 27 -13.45 -1.36 -4.88
N GLN A 28 -13.65 -0.42 -3.96
CA GLN A 28 -13.55 1.01 -4.26
C GLN A 28 -12.13 1.42 -4.66
N SER A 29 -11.10 0.90 -3.98
CA SER A 29 -9.70 1.17 -4.31
C SER A 29 -9.32 0.55 -5.64
N TRP A 30 -9.78 -0.68 -5.89
CA TRP A 30 -9.54 -1.39 -7.15
C TRP A 30 -10.18 -0.67 -8.34
N ALA A 31 -11.49 -0.37 -8.25
CA ALA A 31 -12.24 0.29 -9.31
C ALA A 31 -11.71 1.70 -9.61
N ALA A 32 -11.51 2.50 -8.55
CA ALA A 32 -11.22 3.93 -8.70
C ALA A 32 -9.72 4.23 -8.85
N SER A 33 -8.83 3.37 -8.33
CA SER A 33 -7.38 3.56 -8.38
C SER A 33 -6.69 2.48 -9.22
N TYR A 34 -6.66 1.21 -8.78
CA TYR A 34 -5.76 0.21 -9.37
C TYR A 34 -6.00 -0.05 -10.86
N LEU A 35 -7.27 -0.18 -11.29
CA LEU A 35 -7.60 -0.34 -12.70
C LEU A 35 -7.06 0.83 -13.54
N ARG A 36 -7.28 2.06 -13.06
CA ARG A 36 -6.93 3.30 -13.78
C ARG A 36 -5.42 3.55 -13.77
N MET A 37 -4.75 3.23 -12.67
CA MET A 37 -3.31 3.33 -12.53
C MET A 37 -2.61 2.31 -13.44
N ALA A 38 -3.05 1.05 -13.44
CA ALA A 38 -2.49 0.04 -14.33
C ALA A 38 -2.72 0.39 -15.81
N GLU A 39 -3.91 0.86 -16.17
CA GLU A 39 -4.20 1.29 -17.54
C GLU A 39 -3.32 2.48 -17.98
N MET A 40 -3.10 3.46 -17.11
CA MET A 40 -2.19 4.57 -17.36
C MET A 40 -0.75 4.08 -17.58
N LEU A 41 -0.29 3.14 -16.76
CA LEU A 41 1.05 2.58 -16.89
C LEU A 41 1.19 1.68 -18.12
N ASP A 42 0.15 0.93 -18.49
CA ASP A 42 0.10 0.17 -19.74
C ASP A 42 0.25 1.11 -20.95
N ARG A 43 -0.41 2.28 -20.96
CA ARG A 43 -0.22 3.28 -22.02
C ARG A 43 1.22 3.78 -22.10
N LEU A 44 1.85 4.08 -20.95
CA LEU A 44 3.26 4.49 -20.93
C LEU A 44 4.18 3.34 -21.38
N ALA A 45 3.86 2.10 -21.03
CA ALA A 45 4.60 0.91 -21.44
C ALA A 45 4.51 0.67 -22.96
N ASP A 46 3.31 0.81 -23.54
CA ASP A 46 3.07 0.67 -24.99
C ASP A 46 3.82 1.74 -25.81
N GLU A 47 4.11 2.90 -25.21
CA GLU A 47 4.98 3.93 -25.76
C GLU A 47 6.49 3.65 -25.59
N GLY A 48 6.86 2.55 -24.94
CA GLY A 48 8.24 2.18 -24.67
C GLY A 48 8.89 2.96 -23.52
N ARG A 49 8.10 3.59 -22.64
CA ARG A 49 8.65 4.34 -21.49
C ARG A 49 8.99 3.38 -20.36
N THR A 50 10.26 3.41 -19.95
CA THR A 50 10.82 2.63 -18.84
C THR A 50 11.10 3.51 -17.63
N ASP A 51 11.27 2.89 -16.46
CA ASP A 51 11.61 3.56 -15.21
C ASP A 51 10.69 4.74 -14.84
N GLN A 52 9.38 4.61 -15.07
CA GLN A 52 8.43 5.70 -14.83
C GLN A 52 8.07 5.83 -13.34
N LEU A 53 8.07 4.73 -12.60
CA LEU A 53 7.50 4.68 -11.25
C LEU A 53 8.07 3.49 -10.44
N THR A 54 8.25 3.69 -9.14
CA THR A 54 8.46 2.62 -8.17
C THR A 54 7.14 2.28 -7.48
N LEU A 55 6.60 1.09 -7.68
CA LEU A 55 5.30 0.66 -7.16
C LEU A 55 5.47 -0.44 -6.11
N GLY A 56 5.19 -0.11 -4.85
CA GLY A 56 5.07 -1.09 -3.78
C GLY A 56 3.71 -1.76 -3.79
N VAL A 57 3.68 -3.09 -3.77
CA VAL A 57 2.44 -3.86 -3.57
C VAL A 57 2.68 -4.83 -2.43
N THR A 58 1.96 -4.63 -1.33
CA THR A 58 2.11 -5.51 -0.17
C THR A 58 1.69 -6.95 -0.50
N PRO A 59 2.34 -7.98 0.06
CA PRO A 59 1.96 -9.37 -0.23
C PRO A 59 0.51 -9.68 0.12
N VAL A 60 -0.04 -9.13 1.22
CA VAL A 60 -1.44 -9.29 1.61
C VAL A 60 -2.42 -8.64 0.64
N LEU A 61 -2.11 -7.45 0.08
CA LEU A 61 -2.94 -6.85 -0.97
C LEU A 61 -2.85 -7.70 -2.23
N ALA A 62 -1.63 -8.09 -2.62
CA ALA A 62 -1.44 -8.95 -3.78
C ALA A 62 -2.28 -10.23 -3.64
N ALA A 63 -2.31 -10.86 -2.46
CA ALA A 63 -3.11 -12.06 -2.20
C ALA A 63 -4.59 -11.83 -2.53
N GLN A 64 -5.17 -10.74 -2.04
CA GLN A 64 -6.56 -10.36 -2.33
C GLN A 64 -6.81 -10.09 -3.82
N LEU A 65 -5.85 -9.46 -4.52
CA LEU A 65 -6.00 -9.17 -5.95
C LEU A 65 -5.94 -10.42 -6.85
N ASP A 66 -5.48 -11.56 -6.32
CA ASP A 66 -5.44 -12.85 -7.02
C ASP A 66 -6.44 -13.87 -6.46
N ASP A 67 -7.16 -13.51 -5.39
CA ASP A 67 -8.09 -14.42 -4.72
C ASP A 67 -9.35 -14.61 -5.57
N PRO A 68 -9.77 -15.86 -5.87
CA PRO A 68 -10.95 -16.12 -6.69
C PRO A 68 -12.24 -15.51 -6.13
N TYR A 69 -12.40 -15.50 -4.81
CA TYR A 69 -13.57 -14.88 -4.18
C TYR A 69 -13.56 -13.36 -4.36
N CYS A 70 -12.42 -12.70 -4.13
CA CYS A 70 -12.28 -11.27 -4.38
C CYS A 70 -12.47 -10.90 -5.86
N LEU A 71 -12.02 -11.74 -6.79
CA LEU A 71 -12.20 -11.51 -8.24
C LEU A 71 -13.68 -11.56 -8.63
N GLU A 72 -14.43 -12.55 -8.13
CA GLU A 72 -15.87 -12.65 -8.35
C GLU A 72 -16.61 -11.46 -7.72
N ALA A 73 -16.28 -11.12 -6.47
CA ALA A 73 -16.89 -10.01 -5.75
C ALA A 73 -16.59 -8.65 -6.39
N MET A 74 -15.38 -8.46 -6.92
CA MET A 74 -15.01 -7.26 -7.69
C MET A 74 -15.81 -7.15 -8.99
N HIS A 75 -16.04 -8.26 -9.70
CA HIS A 75 -16.90 -8.25 -10.90
C HIS A 75 -18.34 -7.86 -10.55
N HIS A 76 -18.89 -8.42 -9.48
CA HIS A 76 -20.21 -8.03 -8.95
C HIS A 76 -20.24 -6.54 -8.54
N TYR A 77 -19.18 -6.03 -7.90
CA TYR A 77 -19.08 -4.63 -7.52
C TYR A 77 -19.17 -3.70 -8.74
N LEU A 78 -18.43 -3.99 -9.81
CA LEU A 78 -18.45 -3.22 -11.04
C LEU A 78 -19.81 -3.28 -11.74
N GLY A 79 -20.45 -4.46 -11.77
CA GLY A 79 -21.82 -4.61 -12.26
C GLY A 79 -22.82 -3.76 -11.47
N ASN A 80 -22.74 -3.79 -10.13
CA ASN A 80 -23.56 -2.95 -9.26
C ASN A 80 -23.30 -1.45 -9.46
N TRP A 81 -22.07 -1.04 -9.73
CA TRP A 81 -21.78 0.35 -10.12
C TRP A 81 -22.52 0.74 -11.41
N GLN A 82 -22.53 -0.14 -12.41
CA GLN A 82 -23.25 0.12 -13.66
C GLN A 82 -24.77 0.23 -13.45
N LEU A 83 -25.36 -0.63 -12.60
CA LEU A 83 -26.78 -0.55 -12.23
C LEU A 83 -27.12 0.77 -11.53
N ARG A 84 -26.29 1.20 -10.56
CA ARG A 84 -26.46 2.50 -9.87
C ARG A 84 -26.36 3.68 -10.84
N ALA A 85 -25.52 3.56 -11.87
CA ALA A 85 -25.44 4.56 -12.93
C ALA A 85 -26.73 4.63 -13.78
N HIS A 86 -27.35 3.50 -14.08
CA HIS A 86 -28.66 3.46 -14.75
C HIS A 86 -29.77 4.06 -13.89
N GLU A 87 -29.78 3.75 -12.59
CA GLU A 87 -30.73 4.36 -11.65
C GLU A 87 -30.59 5.90 -11.63
N ALA A 88 -29.37 6.41 -11.53
CA ALA A 88 -29.11 7.85 -11.63
C ALA A 88 -29.60 8.44 -12.96
N ALA A 89 -29.34 7.73 -14.07
CA ALA A 89 -29.73 8.18 -15.41
C ALA A 89 -31.26 8.29 -15.56
N LEU A 90 -32.00 7.39 -14.91
CA LEU A 90 -33.46 7.26 -15.00
C LEU A 90 -34.20 8.01 -13.89
N SER A 91 -33.50 8.74 -13.02
CA SER A 91 -34.09 9.38 -11.84
C SER A 91 -35.03 10.56 -12.15
N GLY A 92 -35.15 10.99 -13.42
CA GLY A 92 -35.93 12.16 -13.84
C GLY A 92 -35.35 13.52 -13.45
N ARG A 93 -34.21 13.58 -12.74
CA ARG A 93 -33.50 14.83 -12.41
C ARG A 93 -32.42 15.10 -13.46
N PRO A 94 -32.41 16.27 -14.14
CA PRO A 94 -31.44 16.54 -15.21
C PRO A 94 -29.97 16.38 -14.80
N SER A 95 -29.58 16.85 -13.60
CA SER A 95 -28.21 16.70 -13.09
C SER A 95 -27.83 15.24 -12.79
N SER A 96 -28.81 14.42 -12.43
CA SER A 96 -28.62 12.97 -12.23
C SER A 96 -28.54 12.21 -13.56
N ALA A 97 -29.24 12.68 -14.59
CA ALA A 97 -29.17 12.09 -15.93
C ALA A 97 -27.74 12.14 -16.51
N GLU A 98 -27.08 13.31 -16.41
CA GLU A 98 -25.71 13.48 -16.88
C GLU A 98 -24.71 12.66 -16.04
N LEU A 99 -24.87 12.67 -14.71
CA LEU A 99 -24.09 11.82 -13.81
C LEU A 99 -24.22 10.35 -14.18
N GLY A 100 -25.45 9.84 -14.33
CA GLY A 100 -25.72 8.46 -14.68
C GLY A 100 -25.11 8.07 -16.02
N ALA A 101 -25.21 8.93 -17.04
CA ALA A 101 -24.59 8.70 -18.34
C ALA A 101 -23.05 8.62 -18.25
N ARG A 102 -22.43 9.50 -17.46
CA ARG A 102 -20.97 9.48 -17.22
C ARG A 102 -20.54 8.23 -16.46
N GLU A 103 -21.21 7.92 -15.36
CA GLU A 103 -20.88 6.76 -14.53
C GLU A 103 -21.18 5.44 -15.24
N HIS A 104 -22.13 5.41 -16.18
CA HIS A 104 -22.36 4.26 -17.07
C HIS A 104 -21.14 4.02 -17.96
N ARG A 105 -20.59 5.06 -18.59
CA ARG A 105 -19.36 4.94 -19.40
C ARG A 105 -18.17 4.52 -18.54
N ASN A 106 -18.02 5.11 -17.36
CA ASN A 106 -16.92 4.78 -16.45
C ASN A 106 -16.99 3.32 -15.96
N SER A 107 -18.17 2.85 -15.54
CA SER A 107 -18.39 1.48 -15.09
C SER A 107 -18.27 0.47 -16.23
N ALA A 108 -18.78 0.78 -17.43
CA ALA A 108 -18.62 -0.06 -18.61
C ALA A 108 -17.14 -0.23 -18.99
N HIS A 109 -16.38 0.87 -18.96
CA HIS A 109 -14.93 0.84 -19.20
C HIS A 109 -14.19 0.03 -18.14
N ALA A 110 -14.54 0.21 -16.86
CA ALA A 110 -13.95 -0.57 -15.77
C ALA A 110 -14.27 -2.08 -15.88
N LEU A 111 -15.50 -2.44 -16.29
CA LEU A 111 -15.89 -3.83 -16.57
C LEU A 111 -15.05 -4.42 -17.70
N ASP A 112 -14.93 -3.72 -18.83
CA ASP A 112 -14.11 -4.19 -19.97
C ASP A 112 -12.65 -4.39 -19.55
N LEU A 113 -12.04 -3.41 -18.87
CA LEU A 113 -10.69 -3.53 -18.34
C LEU A 113 -10.55 -4.73 -17.39
N PHE A 114 -11.53 -4.94 -16.50
CA PHE A 114 -11.47 -6.05 -15.57
C PHE A 114 -11.56 -7.41 -16.29
N GLU A 115 -12.54 -7.57 -17.18
CA GLU A 115 -12.79 -8.81 -17.92
C GLU A 115 -11.67 -9.17 -18.89
N THR A 116 -11.01 -8.17 -19.47
CA THR A 116 -9.94 -8.37 -20.46
C THR A 116 -8.55 -8.46 -19.85
N ARG A 117 -8.30 -7.83 -18.68
CA ARG A 117 -6.96 -7.73 -18.09
C ARG A 117 -6.82 -8.33 -16.69
N TRP A 118 -7.85 -8.26 -15.86
CA TRP A 118 -7.76 -8.56 -14.42
C TRP A 118 -8.51 -9.81 -13.97
N ARG A 119 -9.39 -10.40 -14.80
CA ARG A 119 -10.22 -11.55 -14.42
C ARG A 119 -9.43 -12.79 -13.95
N HIS A 120 -8.12 -12.82 -14.18
CA HIS A 120 -7.19 -13.87 -13.78
C HIS A 120 -6.20 -13.41 -12.69
N GLY A 121 -6.52 -12.34 -11.97
CA GLY A 121 -5.72 -11.79 -10.89
C GLY A 121 -4.94 -10.52 -11.27
N GLY A 122 -4.41 -9.84 -10.25
CA GLY A 122 -3.51 -8.70 -10.40
C GLY A 122 -2.08 -9.09 -10.77
N THR A 123 -1.65 -10.33 -10.48
CA THR A 123 -0.29 -10.80 -10.79
C THR A 123 0.08 -10.66 -12.27
N PRO A 124 -0.72 -11.14 -13.24
CA PRO A 124 -0.41 -10.97 -14.66
C PRO A 124 -0.29 -9.50 -15.09
N VAL A 125 -1.08 -8.61 -14.48
CA VAL A 125 -1.07 -7.17 -14.77
C VAL A 125 0.23 -6.55 -14.27
N LEU A 126 0.58 -6.76 -13.00
CA LEU A 126 1.81 -6.24 -12.41
C LEU A 126 3.06 -6.82 -13.09
N ARG A 127 3.03 -8.11 -13.45
CA ARG A 127 4.14 -8.76 -14.16
C ARG A 127 4.39 -8.12 -15.52
N ARG A 128 3.34 -7.82 -16.29
CA ARG A 128 3.47 -7.14 -17.58
C ARG A 128 4.19 -5.79 -17.45
N LEU A 129 3.77 -4.97 -16.47
CA LEU A 129 4.38 -3.66 -16.24
C LEU A 129 5.85 -3.75 -15.81
N ALA A 130 6.18 -4.77 -15.01
CA ALA A 130 7.56 -5.02 -14.58
C ALA A 130 8.44 -5.59 -15.70
N ASP A 131 7.93 -6.54 -16.48
CA ASP A 131 8.62 -7.14 -17.62
C ASP A 131 8.87 -6.11 -18.73
N ALA A 132 7.98 -5.12 -18.88
CA ALA A 132 8.18 -3.96 -19.76
C ALA A 132 9.23 -2.96 -19.22
N GLY A 133 9.67 -3.09 -17.98
CA GLY A 133 10.58 -2.14 -17.33
C GLY A 133 9.95 -0.77 -17.01
N THR A 134 8.65 -0.61 -17.22
CA THR A 134 7.92 0.64 -16.94
C THR A 134 7.90 0.95 -15.46
N VAL A 135 7.82 -0.08 -14.62
CA VAL A 135 7.84 0.07 -13.16
C VAL A 135 8.94 -0.77 -12.50
N GLU A 136 9.49 -0.23 -11.43
CA GLU A 136 10.09 -1.04 -10.39
C GLU A 136 9.01 -1.51 -9.43
N LEU A 137 9.02 -2.79 -9.04
CA LEU A 137 8.09 -3.31 -8.03
C LEU A 137 8.81 -3.55 -6.70
N LEU A 138 8.29 -2.96 -5.62
CA LEU A 138 8.74 -3.23 -4.26
C LEU A 138 7.87 -4.32 -3.62
N GLY A 139 8.54 -5.19 -2.86
CA GLY A 139 7.88 -6.14 -1.97
C GLY A 139 7.86 -5.63 -0.53
N GLY A 140 7.68 -6.56 0.40
CA GLY A 140 7.74 -6.27 1.83
C GLY A 140 7.37 -7.50 2.65
N PRO A 141 7.23 -7.35 3.98
CA PRO A 141 6.75 -8.42 4.84
C PRO A 141 5.30 -8.82 4.52
N LEU A 142 4.94 -10.08 4.81
CA LEU A 142 3.67 -10.71 4.39
C LEU A 142 2.42 -9.84 4.59
N ALA A 143 2.20 -9.34 5.81
CA ALA A 143 0.94 -8.72 6.20
C ALA A 143 1.10 -7.28 6.70
N HIS A 144 2.13 -6.57 6.21
CA HIS A 144 2.42 -5.18 6.60
C HIS A 144 2.44 -4.94 8.14
N PRO A 145 3.14 -5.75 8.94
CA PRO A 145 3.20 -5.56 10.38
C PRO A 145 4.15 -4.40 10.72
N PHE A 146 3.93 -3.74 11.87
CA PHE A 146 4.80 -2.66 12.35
C PHE A 146 6.13 -3.23 12.88
N GLN A 147 7.08 -3.44 11.96
CA GLN A 147 8.32 -4.21 12.19
C GLN A 147 9.17 -3.79 13.41
N PRO A 148 9.31 -2.50 13.78
CA PRO A 148 10.14 -2.11 14.93
C PRO A 148 9.75 -2.75 16.26
N LEU A 149 8.46 -3.06 16.44
CA LEU A 149 7.90 -3.61 17.68
C LEU A 149 7.74 -5.14 17.64
N LEU A 150 8.01 -5.78 16.50
CA LEU A 150 7.90 -7.22 16.36
C LEU A 150 9.09 -7.95 16.97
N HIS A 151 8.82 -9.14 17.51
CA HIS A 151 9.88 -10.07 17.89
C HIS A 151 10.77 -10.42 16.68
N PRO A 152 12.12 -10.42 16.80
CA PRO A 152 13.03 -10.59 15.68
C PRO A 152 12.75 -11.82 14.79
N ARG A 153 12.42 -12.97 15.40
CA ARG A 153 12.09 -14.21 14.67
C ARG A 153 10.86 -14.06 13.76
N VAL A 154 9.80 -13.41 14.26
CA VAL A 154 8.55 -13.17 13.49
C VAL A 154 8.79 -12.13 12.41
N ARG A 155 9.56 -11.07 12.72
CA ARG A 155 9.97 -10.05 11.75
C ARG A 155 10.77 -10.65 10.58
N GLU A 156 11.79 -11.45 10.89
CA GLU A 156 12.63 -12.11 9.89
C GLU A 156 11.80 -13.04 9.00
N LEU A 157 10.98 -13.91 9.61
CA LEU A 157 10.09 -14.82 8.89
C LEU A 157 9.15 -14.05 7.95
N SER A 158 8.44 -13.04 8.47
CA SER A 158 7.47 -12.25 7.72
C SER A 158 8.11 -11.56 6.52
N LEU A 159 9.32 -11.00 6.69
CA LEU A 159 10.09 -10.39 5.60
C LEU A 159 10.51 -11.42 4.55
N ARG A 160 11.16 -12.51 4.97
CA ARG A 160 11.67 -13.53 4.04
C ARG A 160 10.56 -14.19 3.24
N GLU A 161 9.48 -14.58 3.91
CA GLU A 161 8.33 -15.21 3.25
C GLU A 161 7.57 -14.22 2.38
N GLY A 162 7.45 -12.94 2.78
CA GLY A 162 6.84 -11.91 1.95
C GLY A 162 7.61 -11.66 0.65
N LEU A 163 8.94 -11.60 0.73
CA LEU A 163 9.81 -11.52 -0.44
C LEU A 163 9.74 -12.78 -1.31
N ALA A 164 9.69 -13.96 -0.70
CA ALA A 164 9.55 -15.23 -1.43
C ALA A 164 8.20 -15.33 -2.15
N TYR A 165 7.11 -14.90 -1.49
CA TYR A 165 5.77 -14.82 -2.06
C TYR A 165 5.73 -13.92 -3.29
N GLY A 166 6.31 -12.72 -3.19
CA GLY A 166 6.42 -11.79 -4.31
C GLY A 166 7.22 -12.37 -5.50
N ARG A 167 8.36 -13.01 -5.23
CA ARG A 167 9.18 -13.66 -6.27
C ARG A 167 8.43 -14.80 -6.97
N ALA A 168 7.71 -15.63 -6.21
CA ALA A 168 6.98 -16.77 -6.75
C ALA A 168 5.88 -16.35 -7.73
N ARG A 169 5.15 -15.28 -7.42
CA ARG A 169 4.06 -14.77 -8.26
C ARG A 169 4.55 -13.99 -9.48
N LEU A 170 5.56 -13.14 -9.28
CA LEU A 170 5.85 -12.08 -10.25
C LEU A 170 7.26 -12.18 -10.87
N GLY A 171 8.02 -13.25 -10.63
CA GLY A 171 9.34 -13.48 -11.22
C GLY A 171 10.51 -12.79 -10.51
N SER A 172 11.75 -13.18 -10.88
CA SER A 172 12.93 -13.06 -10.01
C SER A 172 13.92 -11.89 -10.19
N PRO A 173 14.19 -11.23 -11.34
CA PRO A 173 15.46 -10.50 -11.39
C PRO A 173 15.50 -9.15 -10.64
N ALA A 174 14.38 -8.49 -10.32
CA ALA A 174 14.40 -7.06 -10.02
C ALA A 174 13.65 -6.60 -8.75
N ARG A 175 13.34 -7.52 -7.82
CA ARG A 175 12.57 -7.23 -6.58
C ARG A 175 13.44 -7.27 -5.35
N THR A 176 14.46 -6.41 -5.35
CA THR A 176 15.38 -6.28 -4.22
C THR A 176 15.05 -5.08 -3.35
N GLY A 177 14.11 -4.22 -3.76
CA GLY A 177 13.60 -3.13 -2.94
C GLY A 177 12.39 -3.55 -2.10
N ILE A 178 12.21 -2.91 -0.94
CA ILE A 178 10.99 -3.04 -0.14
C ILE A 178 10.35 -1.69 0.17
N TRP A 179 9.04 -1.71 0.31
CA TRP A 179 8.36 -0.75 1.17
C TRP A 179 8.38 -1.31 2.60
N ALA A 180 9.17 -0.70 3.48
CA ALA A 180 9.08 -1.01 4.91
C ALA A 180 7.73 -0.51 5.42
N PRO A 181 6.90 -1.34 6.11
CA PRO A 181 5.62 -0.90 6.62
C PRO A 181 5.73 0.41 7.39
N GLU A 182 4.94 1.40 6.98
CA GLU A 182 4.93 2.75 7.55
C GLU A 182 6.26 3.52 7.46
N CYS A 183 7.14 3.10 6.54
CA CYS A 183 8.54 3.51 6.51
C CYS A 183 9.20 3.41 7.90
N ALA A 184 8.73 2.47 8.71
CA ALA A 184 9.10 2.37 10.10
C ALA A 184 10.41 1.60 10.24
N TYR A 185 11.33 2.19 10.98
CA TYR A 185 12.68 1.70 11.11
C TYR A 185 13.15 1.78 12.56
N LYS A 186 13.94 0.79 12.96
CA LYS A 186 14.74 0.74 14.20
C LYS A 186 16.19 0.40 13.81
N PRO A 187 17.20 1.07 14.39
CA PRO A 187 18.60 0.70 14.17
C PRO A 187 18.86 -0.80 14.34
N GLY A 188 19.61 -1.39 13.41
CA GLY A 188 19.88 -2.83 13.32
C GLY A 188 18.94 -3.59 12.36
N MET A 189 17.83 -2.99 11.91
CA MET A 189 16.93 -3.64 10.95
C MET A 189 17.54 -3.81 9.56
N GLU A 190 18.44 -2.92 9.16
CA GLU A 190 19.24 -2.96 7.94
C GLU A 190 20.07 -4.25 7.81
N ILE A 191 20.52 -4.83 8.94
CA ILE A 191 21.24 -6.11 8.96
C ILE A 191 20.31 -7.24 8.50
N GLY A 192 19.09 -7.28 9.04
CA GLY A 192 18.07 -8.24 8.65
C GLY A 192 17.60 -8.05 7.21
N TYR A 193 17.52 -6.79 6.76
CA TYR A 193 17.22 -6.46 5.37
C TYR A 193 18.31 -6.98 4.43
N GLN A 194 19.59 -6.72 4.74
CA GLN A 194 20.72 -7.22 3.95
C GLN A 194 20.74 -8.75 3.90
N ALA A 195 20.54 -9.42 5.04
CA ALA A 195 20.49 -10.88 5.12
C ALA A 195 19.35 -11.49 4.28
N ALA A 196 18.24 -10.76 4.13
CA ALA A 196 17.11 -11.15 3.28
C ALA A 196 17.30 -10.79 1.79
N GLY A 197 18.41 -10.15 1.41
CA GLY A 197 18.70 -9.71 0.05
C GLY A 197 18.02 -8.40 -0.35
N VAL A 198 17.55 -7.61 0.64
CA VAL A 198 17.00 -6.28 0.39
C VAL A 198 18.15 -5.31 0.09
N THR A 199 18.03 -4.60 -1.03
CA THR A 199 19.01 -3.61 -1.51
C THR A 199 18.65 -2.18 -1.11
N HIS A 200 17.36 -1.86 -1.02
CA HIS A 200 16.91 -0.53 -0.69
C HIS A 200 15.50 -0.49 -0.10
N PHE A 201 15.24 0.57 0.64
CA PHE A 201 13.94 0.87 1.23
C PHE A 201 13.77 2.39 1.35
N MET A 202 12.58 2.81 1.76
CA MET A 202 12.25 4.22 1.92
C MET A 202 12.08 4.60 3.40
N VAL A 203 12.50 5.82 3.72
CA VAL A 203 12.28 6.49 5.01
C VAL A 203 11.70 7.89 4.76
N ASP A 204 11.08 8.50 5.78
CA ASP A 204 10.68 9.89 5.63
C ASP A 204 11.87 10.85 5.72
N GLY A 205 11.80 12.00 5.06
CA GLY A 205 12.92 12.95 4.95
C GLY A 205 13.59 13.35 6.27
N PRO A 206 12.84 13.59 7.37
CA PRO A 206 13.43 13.87 8.69
C PRO A 206 14.33 12.76 9.25
N THR A 207 14.10 11.50 8.87
CA THR A 207 14.97 10.37 9.24
C THR A 207 16.39 10.55 8.71
N LEU A 208 16.52 11.20 7.54
CA LEU A 208 17.80 11.61 6.95
C LEU A 208 18.14 13.06 7.29
N GLY A 209 17.66 13.60 8.43
CA GLY A 209 17.91 14.98 8.84
C GLY A 209 17.56 16.02 7.78
N GLY A 210 16.61 15.72 6.88
CA GLY A 210 16.19 16.59 5.78
C GLY A 210 17.07 16.55 4.51
N ASP A 211 18.20 15.84 4.52
CA ASP A 211 19.05 15.69 3.32
C ASP A 211 18.64 14.45 2.51
N THR A 212 17.69 14.65 1.61
CA THR A 212 17.07 13.62 0.75
C THR A 212 17.60 13.61 -0.68
N ALA A 213 18.64 14.40 -0.96
CA ALA A 213 19.14 14.60 -2.32
C ALA A 213 19.87 13.38 -2.91
N LEU A 214 20.22 12.41 -2.07
CA LEU A 214 20.89 11.15 -2.42
C LEU A 214 20.41 10.04 -1.47
N ALA A 215 20.38 8.79 -1.95
CA ALA A 215 20.25 7.61 -1.10
C ALA A 215 21.47 7.46 -0.18
N ARG A 216 21.27 6.80 0.96
CA ARG A 216 22.32 6.59 1.97
C ARG A 216 22.43 5.10 2.31
N PRO A 217 23.62 4.48 2.20
CA PRO A 217 23.88 3.23 2.90
C PRO A 217 23.61 3.42 4.40
N VAL A 218 22.95 2.46 5.03
CA VAL A 218 22.57 2.56 6.45
C VAL A 218 23.58 1.84 7.32
N GLY A 219 24.20 2.56 8.25
CA GLY A 219 25.31 2.07 9.07
C GLY A 219 26.40 1.41 8.22
N ASP A 220 26.82 0.20 8.61
CA ASP A 220 27.80 -0.62 7.88
C ASP A 220 27.17 -1.52 6.80
N SER A 221 25.85 -1.45 6.59
CA SER A 221 25.15 -2.25 5.59
C SER A 221 25.25 -1.65 4.19
N SER A 222 25.08 -2.49 3.17
CA SER A 222 24.93 -2.04 1.78
C SER A 222 23.50 -1.60 1.44
N VAL A 223 22.56 -1.67 2.41
CA VAL A 223 21.15 -1.35 2.17
C VAL A 223 20.97 0.15 2.09
N LEU A 224 20.34 0.61 1.01
CA LEU A 224 20.13 2.04 0.76
C LEU A 224 18.79 2.52 1.35
N ALA A 225 18.84 3.56 2.17
CA ALA A 225 17.67 4.34 2.57
C ALA A 225 17.47 5.53 1.62
N PHE A 226 16.28 5.60 1.02
CA PHE A 226 15.82 6.76 0.24
C PHE A 226 14.90 7.63 1.09
N GLY A 227 15.20 8.93 1.18
CA GLY A 227 14.39 9.87 1.94
C GLY A 227 13.31 10.52 1.10
N ARG A 228 12.06 10.50 1.56
CA ARG A 228 10.96 11.26 0.94
C ARG A 228 11.21 12.77 1.02
N ASP A 229 11.14 13.47 -0.12
CA ASP A 229 11.24 14.92 -0.19
C ASP A 229 9.90 15.55 0.19
N LEU A 230 9.81 16.06 1.42
CA LEU A 230 8.59 16.69 1.94
C LEU A 230 8.17 17.96 1.19
N PRO A 231 9.08 18.90 0.82
CA PRO A 231 8.70 20.08 0.04
C PRO A 231 7.95 19.75 -1.25
N VAL A 232 8.42 18.76 -2.01
CA VAL A 232 7.75 18.33 -3.24
C VAL A 232 6.49 17.51 -2.93
N SER A 233 6.57 16.56 -2.00
CA SER A 233 5.43 15.70 -1.66
C SER A 233 4.23 16.48 -1.11
N TYR A 234 4.45 17.59 -0.40
CA TYR A 234 3.39 18.43 0.15
C TYR A 234 2.63 19.28 -0.87
N ARG A 235 3.12 19.40 -2.12
CA ARG A 235 2.28 19.94 -3.20
C ARG A 235 1.05 19.08 -3.46
N VAL A 236 1.16 17.77 -3.22
CA VAL A 236 0.07 16.82 -3.42
C VAL A 236 -0.59 16.44 -2.08
N TRP A 237 0.21 16.06 -1.07
CA TRP A 237 -0.28 15.45 0.16
C TRP A 237 -0.67 16.45 1.27
N SER A 238 -0.53 17.76 1.05
CA SER A 238 -0.89 18.74 2.08
C SER A 238 -2.41 18.75 2.32
N PRO A 239 -2.91 18.48 3.54
CA PRO A 239 -4.35 18.58 3.84
C PRO A 239 -4.86 20.04 3.74
N LYS A 240 -3.94 21.01 3.82
CA LYS A 240 -4.28 22.45 3.77
C LYS A 240 -4.22 23.03 2.36
N SER A 241 -3.30 22.56 1.51
CA SER A 241 -2.97 23.24 0.26
C SER A 241 -2.62 22.30 -0.89
N GLY A 242 -2.82 20.99 -0.72
CA GLY A 242 -2.55 20.02 -1.78
C GLY A 242 -3.53 20.15 -2.94
N TYR A 243 -3.08 19.83 -4.15
CA TYR A 243 -3.91 19.84 -5.36
C TYR A 243 -5.25 19.10 -5.21
N PRO A 244 -5.35 17.92 -4.54
CA PRO A 244 -6.62 17.18 -4.42
C PRO A 244 -7.77 18.00 -3.82
N GLY A 245 -7.48 18.99 -2.98
CA GLY A 245 -8.48 19.87 -2.37
C GLY A 245 -8.97 21.01 -3.26
N HIS A 246 -8.59 21.05 -4.55
CA HIS A 246 -8.95 22.13 -5.46
C HIS A 246 -10.44 22.12 -5.79
N ALA A 247 -11.06 23.31 -5.85
CA ALA A 247 -12.50 23.49 -6.01
C ALA A 247 -13.11 22.88 -7.29
N ALA A 248 -12.29 22.56 -8.29
CA ALA A 248 -12.70 21.96 -9.56
C ALA A 248 -12.75 20.42 -9.53
N TYR A 249 -12.06 19.77 -8.59
CA TYR A 249 -11.95 18.31 -8.55
C TYR A 249 -13.14 17.64 -7.94
N ARG A 250 -13.38 16.38 -8.33
CA ARG A 250 -14.50 15.59 -7.81
C ARG A 250 -14.37 15.46 -6.29
N ASP A 251 -15.44 15.78 -5.60
CA ASP A 251 -15.45 15.72 -4.14
C ASP A 251 -15.56 14.27 -3.67
N PHE A 252 -14.60 13.86 -2.84
CA PHE A 252 -14.59 12.51 -2.30
C PHE A 252 -15.75 12.26 -1.33
N TYR A 253 -16.17 13.27 -0.56
CA TYR A 253 -17.12 13.12 0.53
C TYR A 253 -18.57 13.44 0.13
N ALA A 254 -18.79 14.02 -1.06
CA ALA A 254 -20.14 14.33 -1.54
C ALA A 254 -20.75 13.13 -2.27
N HIS A 255 -21.89 12.62 -1.77
CA HIS A 255 -22.55 11.44 -2.30
C HIS A 255 -24.02 11.68 -2.61
N ASP A 256 -24.49 11.13 -3.73
CA ASP A 256 -25.91 10.97 -3.95
C ASP A 256 -26.41 9.78 -3.11
N HIS A 257 -27.15 10.03 -2.03
CA HIS A 257 -27.54 8.98 -1.09
C HIS A 257 -28.44 7.87 -1.67
N ALA A 258 -29.10 8.11 -2.81
CA ALA A 258 -29.88 7.07 -3.47
C ALA A 258 -28.97 6.07 -4.20
N THR A 259 -27.96 6.58 -4.91
CA THR A 259 -27.12 5.75 -5.80
C THR A 259 -25.71 5.51 -5.29
N GLY A 260 -25.26 6.21 -4.25
CA GLY A 260 -23.89 6.19 -3.75
C GLY A 260 -22.85 6.75 -4.74
N LEU A 261 -23.27 7.42 -5.81
CA LEU A 261 -22.37 8.04 -6.79
C LEU A 261 -21.88 9.41 -6.28
N LYS A 262 -20.79 9.92 -6.86
CA LYS A 262 -20.15 11.20 -6.48
C LYS A 262 -20.51 12.31 -7.48
N PRO A 263 -21.57 13.11 -7.25
CA PRO A 263 -22.08 14.07 -8.24
C PRO A 263 -21.27 15.37 -8.30
N SER A 264 -20.61 15.73 -7.20
CA SER A 264 -20.19 17.11 -6.97
C SER A 264 -18.67 17.30 -7.07
N ARG A 265 -18.26 18.54 -7.31
CA ARG A 265 -16.87 18.98 -7.12
C ARG A 265 -16.68 19.61 -5.74
N VAL A 266 -15.43 19.70 -5.29
CA VAL A 266 -15.06 20.23 -3.97
C VAL A 266 -15.70 21.59 -3.71
N THR A 267 -15.76 22.47 -4.71
CA THR A 267 -16.39 23.80 -4.69
C THR A 267 -15.72 24.79 -3.73
N GLY A 268 -15.56 24.43 -2.47
CA GLY A 268 -14.79 25.13 -1.46
C GLY A 268 -14.84 24.37 -0.14
N LYS A 269 -13.79 24.51 0.69
CA LYS A 269 -13.65 23.75 1.94
C LYS A 269 -14.72 24.01 3.00
N LYS A 270 -15.43 25.13 2.89
CA LYS A 270 -16.48 25.55 3.83
C LYS A 270 -17.89 25.45 3.22
N VAL A 271 -18.00 24.90 2.02
CA VAL A 271 -19.28 24.74 1.33
C VAL A 271 -19.93 23.46 1.83
N ALA A 272 -21.15 23.56 2.36
CA ALA A 272 -21.90 22.40 2.81
C ALA A 272 -22.18 21.46 1.63
N GLU A 273 -22.33 20.16 1.90
CA GLU A 273 -22.50 19.14 0.85
C GLU A 273 -23.66 19.47 -0.11
N ALA A 274 -24.80 19.91 0.42
CA ALA A 274 -25.98 20.29 -0.36
C ALA A 274 -25.75 21.50 -1.28
N ASP A 275 -24.76 22.34 -0.99
CA ASP A 275 -24.43 23.55 -1.74
C ASP A 275 -23.23 23.35 -2.69
N LYS A 276 -22.65 22.15 -2.73
CA LYS A 276 -21.55 21.85 -3.66
C LYS A 276 -22.07 21.85 -5.09
N ALA A 277 -21.31 22.48 -5.97
CA ALA A 277 -21.64 22.52 -7.39
C ALA A 277 -21.41 21.14 -8.06
N PRO A 278 -22.12 20.85 -9.17
CA PRO A 278 -21.88 19.65 -9.95
C PRO A 278 -20.43 19.51 -10.40
N TYR A 279 -19.96 18.27 -10.49
CA TYR A 279 -18.67 17.94 -11.07
C TYR A 279 -18.65 18.20 -12.58
N ASP A 280 -17.64 18.94 -13.02
CA ASP A 280 -17.44 19.40 -14.39
C ASP A 280 -16.05 18.94 -14.86
N PRO A 281 -15.98 17.94 -15.76
CA PRO A 281 -14.72 17.41 -16.26
C PRO A 281 -13.83 18.45 -16.96
N GLU A 282 -14.39 19.41 -17.70
CA GLU A 282 -13.59 20.41 -18.43
C GLU A 282 -12.92 21.38 -17.45
N ARG A 283 -13.64 21.77 -16.40
CA ARG A 283 -13.06 22.55 -15.29
C ARG A 283 -11.98 21.80 -14.55
N ALA A 284 -12.18 20.51 -14.31
CA ALA A 284 -11.20 19.65 -13.67
C ALA A 284 -9.94 19.56 -14.55
N ASP A 285 -10.10 19.32 -15.85
CA ASP A 285 -9.01 19.21 -16.82
C ASP A 285 -8.14 20.48 -16.88
N ALA A 286 -8.77 21.65 -16.99
CA ALA A 286 -8.06 22.93 -16.95
C ALA A 286 -7.32 23.16 -15.60
N ALA A 287 -7.80 22.60 -14.50
CA ALA A 287 -7.09 22.63 -13.22
C ALA A 287 -5.91 21.65 -13.19
N ILE A 288 -6.04 20.47 -13.80
CA ILE A 288 -4.94 19.52 -13.97
C ILE A 288 -3.77 20.20 -14.69
N ASP A 289 -4.00 20.89 -15.82
CA ASP A 289 -2.92 21.53 -16.57
C ASP A 289 -2.12 22.53 -15.73
N ARG A 290 -2.81 23.36 -14.93
CA ARG A 290 -2.17 24.30 -14.01
C ARG A 290 -1.35 23.58 -12.93
N HIS A 291 -1.88 22.48 -12.37
CA HIS A 291 -1.18 21.72 -11.34
C HIS A 291 -0.03 20.88 -11.90
N VAL A 292 -0.10 20.43 -13.15
CA VAL A 292 1.02 19.78 -13.85
C VAL A 292 2.15 20.78 -14.02
N ALA A 293 1.87 21.97 -14.57
CA ALA A 293 2.88 23.02 -14.75
C ALA A 293 3.53 23.42 -13.42
N ASP A 294 2.73 23.70 -12.39
CA ASP A 294 3.22 24.07 -11.06
C ASP A 294 4.07 22.96 -10.41
N PHE A 295 3.67 21.70 -10.55
CA PHE A 295 4.44 20.59 -10.00
C PHE A 295 5.76 20.39 -10.74
N VAL A 296 5.77 20.47 -12.07
CA VAL A 296 6.99 20.39 -12.88
C VAL A 296 7.96 21.51 -12.51
N ASP A 297 7.48 22.75 -12.40
CA ASP A 297 8.29 23.89 -11.97
C ASP A 297 8.87 23.68 -10.56
N THR A 298 8.05 23.16 -9.64
CA THR A 298 8.48 22.82 -8.28
C THR A 298 9.61 21.79 -8.29
N VAL A 299 9.49 20.72 -9.09
CA VAL A 299 10.51 19.68 -9.19
C VAL A 299 11.78 20.21 -9.86
N VAL A 300 11.67 20.97 -10.94
CA VAL A 300 12.81 21.61 -11.62
C VAL A 300 13.58 22.51 -10.65
N ALA A 301 12.87 23.37 -9.92
CA ALA A 301 13.46 24.25 -8.92
C ALA A 301 14.15 23.44 -7.80
N ARG A 302 13.49 22.39 -7.30
CA ARG A 302 14.04 21.53 -6.24
C ARG A 302 15.29 20.81 -6.69
N VAL A 303 15.27 20.14 -7.85
CA VAL A 303 16.43 19.42 -8.40
C VAL A 303 17.60 20.37 -8.63
N ARG A 304 17.38 21.56 -9.20
CA ARG A 304 18.44 22.55 -9.43
C ARG A 304 19.04 23.08 -8.12
N SER A 305 18.20 23.45 -7.16
CA SER A 305 18.64 23.93 -5.85
C SER A 305 19.47 22.89 -5.12
N GLU A 306 18.99 21.65 -5.06
CA GLU A 306 19.69 20.56 -4.39
C GLU A 306 20.99 20.21 -5.11
N SER A 307 20.99 20.19 -6.45
CA SER A 307 22.20 19.89 -7.23
C SER A 307 23.28 20.96 -7.02
N ALA A 308 22.90 22.23 -6.96
CA ALA A 308 23.81 23.32 -6.63
C ALA A 308 24.35 23.20 -5.19
N ARG A 309 23.51 22.81 -4.23
CA ARG A 309 23.89 22.61 -2.82
C ARG A 309 24.93 21.50 -2.66
N ILE A 310 24.76 20.38 -3.37
CA ILE A 310 25.64 19.20 -3.22
C ILE A 310 26.79 19.15 -4.25
N GLY A 311 26.81 20.07 -5.22
CA GLY A 311 27.85 20.14 -6.26
C GLY A 311 27.80 19.03 -7.31
N ARG A 312 26.67 18.32 -7.44
CA ARG A 312 26.43 17.24 -8.40
C ARG A 312 24.93 17.01 -8.57
N ASP A 313 24.53 16.18 -9.54
CA ASP A 313 23.11 15.88 -9.78
C ASP A 313 22.40 15.34 -8.54
N ALA A 314 21.26 15.94 -8.20
CA ALA A 314 20.42 15.54 -7.08
C ALA A 314 19.22 14.68 -7.49
N LEU A 315 18.77 13.86 -6.54
CA LEU A 315 17.54 13.08 -6.57
C LEU A 315 16.44 13.80 -5.78
N VAL A 316 15.21 13.71 -6.27
CA VAL A 316 13.99 14.04 -5.52
C VAL A 316 13.13 12.78 -5.46
N VAL A 317 12.70 12.37 -4.27
CA VAL A 317 11.79 11.23 -4.09
C VAL A 317 10.43 11.75 -3.66
N ALA A 318 9.40 11.52 -4.47
CA ALA A 318 8.02 11.89 -4.16
C ALA A 318 7.20 10.63 -3.89
N ALA A 319 6.76 10.45 -2.64
CA ALA A 319 6.13 9.21 -2.20
C ALA A 319 4.74 9.41 -1.60
N PHE A 320 3.83 8.50 -1.96
CA PHE A 320 2.38 8.59 -1.71
C PHE A 320 1.74 7.20 -1.61
N ASP A 321 0.60 7.09 -0.91
CA ASP A 321 -0.26 5.92 -1.08
C ASP A 321 -0.88 5.93 -2.48
N THR A 322 -1.04 4.74 -3.07
CA THR A 322 -1.52 4.57 -4.45
C THR A 322 -2.97 5.00 -4.56
N GLU A 323 -3.77 4.70 -3.54
CA GLU A 323 -5.20 5.00 -3.43
C GLU A 323 -5.45 6.51 -3.43
N LEU A 324 -4.43 7.34 -3.19
CA LEU A 324 -4.56 8.77 -3.47
C LEU A 324 -4.99 9.01 -4.92
N PHE A 325 -4.36 8.32 -5.87
CA PHE A 325 -4.56 8.52 -7.29
C PHE A 325 -5.79 7.73 -7.75
N GLY A 326 -6.92 8.43 -7.85
CA GLY A 326 -8.15 7.96 -8.46
C GLY A 326 -9.25 7.67 -7.43
N HIS A 327 -8.89 7.12 -6.27
CA HIS A 327 -9.85 6.89 -5.19
C HIS A 327 -10.08 8.17 -4.37
N TRP A 328 -9.07 8.70 -3.66
CA TRP A 328 -9.20 9.95 -2.89
C TRP A 328 -9.19 11.20 -3.79
N TRP A 329 -8.28 11.23 -4.76
CA TRP A 329 -8.19 12.27 -5.78
C TRP A 329 -8.53 11.70 -7.15
N TYR A 330 -9.77 11.91 -7.59
CA TYR A 330 -10.30 11.26 -8.78
C TYR A 330 -9.48 11.51 -10.06
N GLU A 331 -8.94 12.71 -10.20
CA GLU A 331 -8.15 13.15 -11.35
C GLU A 331 -6.67 12.74 -11.25
N GLY A 332 -6.25 12.18 -10.11
CA GLY A 332 -4.86 11.84 -9.81
C GLY A 332 -4.15 11.03 -10.90
N PRO A 333 -4.74 9.97 -11.48
CA PRO A 333 -4.08 9.18 -12.52
C PRO A 333 -3.80 10.00 -13.79
N ILE A 334 -4.73 10.90 -14.18
CA ILE A 334 -4.57 11.78 -15.34
C ILE A 334 -3.47 12.81 -15.07
N TRP A 335 -3.48 13.41 -13.87
CA TRP A 335 -2.43 14.34 -13.47
C TRP A 335 -1.05 13.66 -13.46
N LEU A 336 -0.94 12.46 -12.88
CA LEU A 336 0.33 11.74 -12.79
C LEU A 336 0.87 11.40 -14.19
N GLU A 337 0.00 10.93 -15.09
CA GLU A 337 0.38 10.67 -16.48
C GLU A 337 0.95 11.93 -17.16
N ARG A 338 0.27 13.08 -17.04
CA ARG A 338 0.73 14.34 -17.61
C ARG A 338 2.05 14.81 -16.99
N VAL A 339 2.24 14.64 -15.68
CA VAL A 339 3.50 14.96 -15.00
C VAL A 339 4.65 14.07 -15.47
N LEU A 340 4.44 12.75 -15.59
CA LEU A 340 5.46 11.81 -16.06
C LEU A 340 5.91 12.11 -17.50
N ARG A 341 5.02 12.67 -18.32
CA ARG A 341 5.33 13.13 -19.69
C ARG A 341 6.03 14.49 -19.72
N ALA A 342 5.60 15.44 -18.89
CA ALA A 342 6.11 16.81 -18.89
C ALA A 342 7.48 16.96 -18.22
N LEU A 343 7.82 16.12 -17.23
CA LEU A 343 9.10 16.20 -16.52
C LEU A 343 10.32 16.01 -17.45
N PRO A 344 10.37 15.00 -18.34
CA PRO A 344 11.43 14.87 -19.33
C PRO A 344 11.54 16.08 -20.27
N GLU A 345 10.41 16.64 -20.71
CA GLU A 345 10.38 17.83 -21.58
C GLU A 345 10.98 19.06 -20.87
N ALA A 346 10.83 19.15 -19.55
CA ALA A 346 11.45 20.16 -18.69
C ALA A 346 12.92 19.85 -18.32
N GLY A 347 13.52 18.79 -18.87
CA GLY A 347 14.90 18.40 -18.61
C GLY A 347 15.11 17.64 -17.29
N VAL A 348 14.05 17.16 -16.66
CA VAL A 348 14.14 16.33 -15.45
C VAL A 348 14.01 14.85 -15.83
N ARG A 349 15.07 14.08 -15.58
CA ARG A 349 15.01 12.61 -15.71
C ARG A 349 14.03 12.03 -14.68
N VAL A 350 13.02 11.30 -15.15
CA VAL A 350 12.16 10.42 -14.35
C VAL A 350 12.86 9.08 -14.14
N GLY A 351 12.69 8.48 -12.97
CA GLY A 351 13.27 7.20 -12.63
C GLY A 351 12.57 6.46 -11.50
N THR A 352 13.14 5.32 -11.17
CA THR A 352 12.82 4.43 -10.04
C THR A 352 13.86 4.55 -8.93
N LEU A 353 13.61 3.97 -7.75
CA LEU A 353 14.63 3.93 -6.68
C LEU A 353 15.84 3.12 -7.12
N ARG A 354 15.64 1.97 -7.77
CA ARG A 354 16.70 1.15 -8.37
C ARG A 354 17.50 1.93 -9.42
N SER A 355 16.86 2.52 -10.42
CA SER A 355 17.60 3.25 -11.46
C SER A 355 18.32 4.48 -10.91
N ALA A 356 17.83 5.09 -9.82
CA ALA A 356 18.55 6.13 -9.11
C ALA A 356 19.81 5.59 -8.40
N ALA A 357 19.72 4.43 -7.74
CA ALA A 357 20.88 3.77 -7.15
C ALA A 357 21.92 3.39 -8.23
N GLU A 358 21.48 2.78 -9.32
CA GLU A 358 22.33 2.37 -10.46
C GLU A 358 23.00 3.57 -11.16
N ALA A 359 22.31 4.71 -11.23
CA ALA A 359 22.86 5.96 -11.75
C ALA A 359 23.79 6.69 -10.75
N GLY A 360 24.05 6.12 -9.58
CA GLY A 360 24.99 6.64 -8.61
C GLY A 360 24.46 7.81 -7.78
N TYR A 361 23.14 7.96 -7.64
CA TYR A 361 22.52 8.90 -6.68
C TYR A 361 22.63 8.37 -5.23
N VAL A 362 23.85 7.99 -4.85
CA VAL A 362 24.22 7.41 -3.56
C VAL A 362 25.26 8.30 -2.90
N GLY A 363 24.99 8.72 -1.66
CA GLY A 363 25.87 9.52 -0.84
C GLY A 363 26.70 8.69 0.13
N ALA A 364 27.41 9.36 1.04
CA ALA A 364 28.13 8.69 2.12
C ALA A 364 27.16 7.92 3.05
N PRO A 365 27.62 6.80 3.66
CA PRO A 365 26.87 6.05 4.67
C PRO A 365 26.38 6.92 5.82
N ARG A 366 25.29 6.48 6.46
CA ARG A 366 24.66 7.23 7.53
C ARG A 366 24.00 6.32 8.56
N GLU A 367 24.23 6.64 9.83
CA GLU A 367 23.38 6.19 10.93
C GLU A 367 22.05 6.93 10.90
N ILE A 368 20.95 6.19 10.91
CA ILE A 368 19.59 6.75 10.93
C ILE A 368 18.88 6.35 12.24
N PRO A 369 18.12 7.26 12.87
CA PRO A 369 17.44 6.98 14.12
C PRO A 369 16.20 6.11 13.90
N ALA A 370 15.62 5.64 15.02
CA ALA A 370 14.26 5.09 15.00
C ALA A 370 13.28 6.13 14.43
N SER A 371 12.41 5.71 13.50
CA SER A 371 11.48 6.61 12.84
C SER A 371 10.30 5.88 12.20
N SER A 372 9.34 6.66 11.72
CA SER A 372 8.32 6.27 10.75
C SER A 372 7.97 7.47 9.87
N TRP A 373 7.18 7.27 8.82
CA TRP A 373 6.59 8.39 8.06
C TRP A 373 5.28 8.94 8.66
N GLY A 374 4.81 8.35 9.76
CA GLY A 374 3.56 8.69 10.43
C GLY A 374 3.53 10.10 11.03
N SER A 375 2.46 10.38 11.78
CA SER A 375 2.38 11.62 12.58
C SER A 375 3.51 11.64 13.60
N GLY A 376 4.12 12.80 13.86
CA GLY A 376 5.25 12.92 14.79
C GLY A 376 6.60 12.42 14.25
N LYS A 377 6.62 11.61 13.17
CA LYS A 377 7.82 10.98 12.59
C LYS A 377 8.50 9.98 13.53
N ASP A 378 7.76 9.51 14.51
CA ASP A 378 8.12 8.52 15.53
C ASP A 378 7.15 7.33 15.46
N TRP A 379 7.07 6.53 16.52
CA TRP A 379 6.22 5.34 16.56
C TRP A 379 4.88 5.56 17.27
N HIS A 380 4.56 6.78 17.73
CA HIS A 380 3.44 7.03 18.66
C HIS A 380 2.07 6.57 18.10
N VAL A 381 1.95 6.52 16.78
CA VAL A 381 0.72 6.06 16.09
C VAL A 381 0.47 4.57 16.34
N TRP A 382 1.51 3.78 16.62
CA TRP A 382 1.47 2.34 16.83
C TRP A 382 1.83 1.89 18.25
N ASP A 383 2.50 2.73 19.06
CA ASP A 383 2.85 2.42 20.46
C ASP A 383 2.39 3.49 21.48
N GLY A 384 1.56 4.44 21.05
CA GLY A 384 1.06 5.49 21.93
C GLY A 384 -0.06 5.02 22.87
N PRO A 385 -0.42 5.84 23.89
CA PRO A 385 -1.41 5.47 24.90
C PRO A 385 -2.79 5.04 24.36
N GLN A 386 -3.21 5.57 23.21
CA GLN A 386 -4.51 5.26 22.59
C GLN A 386 -4.58 3.83 22.03
N VAL A 387 -3.43 3.21 21.75
CA VAL A 387 -3.31 1.91 21.07
C VAL A 387 -2.53 0.90 21.91
N GLN A 388 -2.31 1.19 23.21
CA GLN A 388 -1.59 0.33 24.13
C GLN A 388 -2.17 -1.09 24.19
N GLU A 389 -3.48 -1.23 24.02
CA GLU A 389 -4.17 -2.53 23.91
C GLU A 389 -3.59 -3.42 22.80
N PHE A 390 -3.16 -2.83 21.67
CA PHE A 390 -2.54 -3.58 20.58
C PHE A 390 -1.09 -3.95 20.88
N VAL A 391 -0.36 -3.12 21.63
CA VAL A 391 1.00 -3.46 22.07
C VAL A 391 0.97 -4.69 22.96
N GLU A 392 0.07 -4.70 23.96
CA GLU A 392 -0.13 -5.82 24.87
C GLU A 392 -0.65 -7.07 24.13
N LEU A 393 -1.62 -6.91 23.24
CA LEU A 393 -2.13 -8.00 22.41
C LEU A 393 -1.03 -8.60 21.53
N ASN A 394 -0.22 -7.75 20.89
CA ASN A 394 0.86 -8.20 20.01
C ASN A 394 1.93 -8.97 20.77
N GLU A 395 2.28 -8.54 21.99
CA GLU A 395 3.22 -9.27 22.86
C GLU A 395 2.67 -10.64 23.27
N GLU A 396 1.40 -10.72 23.67
CA GLU A 396 0.75 -11.98 24.02
C GLU A 396 0.69 -12.94 22.84
N ILE A 397 0.21 -12.46 21.68
CA ILE A 397 0.10 -13.26 20.46
C ILE A 397 1.46 -13.75 19.98
N THR A 398 2.47 -12.89 20.03
CA THR A 398 3.84 -13.24 19.66
C THR A 398 4.42 -14.30 20.61
N THR A 399 4.19 -14.16 21.92
CA THR A 399 4.63 -15.13 22.91
C THR A 399 3.95 -16.49 22.69
N THR A 400 2.64 -16.48 22.45
CA THR A 400 1.85 -17.69 22.20
C THR A 400 2.29 -18.40 20.92
N VAL A 401 2.44 -17.69 19.79
CA VAL A 401 2.87 -18.31 18.52
C VAL A 401 4.26 -18.93 18.63
N LEU A 402 5.24 -18.22 19.22
CA LEU A 402 6.59 -18.77 19.38
C LEU A 402 6.58 -20.02 20.26
N ARG A 403 5.87 -19.99 21.39
CA ARG A 403 5.75 -21.13 22.31
C ARG A 403 5.13 -22.35 21.62
N VAL A 404 4.02 -22.16 20.91
CA VAL A 404 3.32 -23.26 20.22
C VAL A 404 4.18 -23.84 19.10
N LEU A 405 4.78 -22.98 18.28
CA LEU A 405 5.58 -23.41 17.14
C LEU A 405 6.88 -24.10 17.57
N ASP A 406 7.54 -23.62 18.64
CA ASP A 406 8.74 -24.28 19.16
C ASP A 406 8.41 -25.67 19.74
N LYS A 407 7.29 -25.82 20.45
CA LYS A 407 6.84 -27.13 20.98
C LYS A 407 6.45 -28.10 19.87
N ARG A 408 5.92 -27.61 18.75
CA ARG A 408 5.47 -28.40 17.59
C ARG A 408 6.52 -28.49 16.49
N ALA A 409 7.74 -27.99 16.72
CA ALA A 409 8.81 -27.99 15.74
C ALA A 409 9.09 -29.41 15.24
N GLY A 410 9.02 -29.60 13.92
CA GLY A 410 9.11 -30.91 13.31
C GLY A 410 9.63 -30.84 11.88
N ARG A 411 9.99 -32.00 11.32
CA ARG A 411 10.50 -32.11 9.95
C ARG A 411 9.40 -32.03 8.90
N ALA A 412 8.17 -32.41 9.22
CA ALA A 412 7.02 -32.39 8.31
C ALA A 412 6.20 -31.10 8.48
N ARG A 413 5.63 -30.59 7.38
CA ARG A 413 4.73 -29.43 7.42
C ARG A 413 3.49 -29.78 8.26
N ASP A 414 3.08 -28.86 9.13
CA ASP A 414 1.94 -29.03 10.04
C ASP A 414 0.90 -27.94 9.79
N VAL A 415 -0.29 -28.35 9.33
CA VAL A 415 -1.39 -27.42 8.99
C VAL A 415 -1.90 -26.65 10.20
N VAL A 416 -1.77 -27.21 11.41
CA VAL A 416 -2.14 -26.51 12.65
C VAL A 416 -1.16 -25.38 12.89
N SER A 417 0.15 -25.68 12.85
CA SER A 417 1.22 -24.68 13.00
C SER A 417 1.14 -23.58 11.95
N ASP A 418 0.87 -23.93 10.69
CA ASP A 418 0.70 -22.96 9.61
C ASP A 418 -0.48 -22.01 9.88
N GLN A 419 -1.62 -22.53 10.34
CA GLN A 419 -2.79 -21.67 10.64
C GLN A 419 -2.56 -20.81 11.88
N VAL A 420 -1.92 -21.33 12.94
CA VAL A 420 -1.55 -20.51 14.11
C VAL A 420 -0.68 -19.33 13.69
N LEU A 421 0.31 -19.57 12.81
CA LEU A 421 1.16 -18.52 12.28
C LEU A 421 0.39 -17.54 11.37
N GLN A 422 -0.52 -18.06 10.54
CA GLN A 422 -1.37 -17.27 9.65
C GLN A 422 -2.23 -16.27 10.46
N GLU A 423 -2.92 -16.74 11.50
CA GLU A 423 -3.71 -15.88 12.38
C GLU A 423 -2.84 -14.86 13.14
N ALA A 424 -1.63 -15.24 13.55
CA ALA A 424 -0.70 -14.30 14.18
C ALA A 424 -0.35 -13.15 13.21
N LEU A 425 -0.05 -13.47 11.95
CA LEU A 425 0.28 -12.47 10.93
C LEU A 425 -0.91 -11.52 10.65
N MET A 426 -2.14 -12.04 10.65
CA MET A 426 -3.35 -11.22 10.48
C MET A 426 -3.66 -10.37 11.72
N CYS A 427 -3.34 -10.85 12.92
CA CYS A 427 -3.47 -10.08 14.15
C CYS A 427 -2.44 -8.93 14.22
N LEU A 428 -1.22 -9.15 13.73
CA LEU A 428 -0.08 -8.24 13.87
C LEU A 428 0.01 -7.13 12.81
N GLN A 429 -1.00 -6.93 11.97
CA GLN A 429 -0.97 -5.90 10.92
C GLN A 429 -0.93 -4.48 11.53
N SER A 430 -0.15 -3.57 10.93
CA SER A 430 -0.04 -2.18 11.43
C SER A 430 -1.32 -1.38 11.26
N ASP A 431 -2.23 -1.85 10.41
CA ASP A 431 -3.52 -1.27 10.10
C ASP A 431 -4.41 -1.08 11.33
N TRP A 432 -4.43 -2.05 12.24
CA TRP A 432 -5.35 -2.05 13.39
C TRP A 432 -5.09 -0.90 14.37
N PRO A 433 -3.87 -0.74 14.92
CA PRO A 433 -3.56 0.44 15.73
C PRO A 433 -3.65 1.74 14.90
N PHE A 434 -3.31 1.73 13.61
CA PHE A 434 -3.44 2.93 12.77
C PHE A 434 -4.89 3.43 12.71
N MET A 435 -5.85 2.56 12.40
CA MET A 435 -7.29 2.91 12.33
C MET A 435 -7.86 3.39 13.67
N VAL A 436 -7.38 2.83 14.78
CA VAL A 436 -7.77 3.28 16.12
C VAL A 436 -7.18 4.65 16.44
N SER A 437 -5.89 4.88 16.14
CA SER A 437 -5.22 6.15 16.40
C SER A 437 -5.82 7.33 15.61
N LYS A 438 -6.37 7.06 14.42
CA LYS A 438 -6.98 8.05 13.53
C LYS A 438 -8.49 8.16 13.67
N ASP A 439 -9.11 7.29 14.48
CA ASP A 439 -10.55 7.18 14.65
C ASP A 439 -11.32 7.07 13.31
N THR A 440 -10.75 6.32 12.36
CA THR A 440 -11.34 6.15 11.02
C THR A 440 -12.28 4.95 10.94
N ALA A 441 -11.91 3.85 11.61
CA ALA A 441 -12.71 2.62 11.72
C ALA A 441 -12.34 1.83 13.00
N ALA A 442 -12.25 2.54 14.13
CA ALA A 442 -11.70 1.99 15.36
C ALA A 442 -12.41 0.73 15.88
N GLY A 443 -13.74 0.65 15.74
CA GLY A 443 -14.52 -0.54 16.10
C GLY A 443 -14.14 -1.75 15.25
N TYR A 444 -14.14 -1.57 13.92
CA TYR A 444 -13.75 -2.61 12.97
C TYR A 444 -12.32 -3.13 13.25
N ALA A 445 -11.36 -2.22 13.46
CA ALA A 445 -9.98 -2.60 13.73
C ALA A 445 -9.81 -3.46 14.98
N ARG A 446 -10.52 -3.11 16.07
CA ARG A 446 -10.54 -3.94 17.29
C ARG A 446 -11.14 -5.31 17.01
N ASP A 447 -12.33 -5.35 16.40
CA ASP A 447 -13.01 -6.61 16.09
C ASP A 447 -12.11 -7.53 15.26
N ARG A 448 -11.39 -6.98 14.27
CA ARG A 448 -10.43 -7.72 13.45
C ARG A 448 -9.26 -8.29 14.24
N ALA A 449 -8.53 -7.45 14.97
CA ALA A 449 -7.38 -7.90 15.73
C ALA A 449 -7.76 -8.96 16.77
N TYR A 450 -8.85 -8.74 17.50
CA TYR A 450 -9.33 -9.67 18.52
C TYR A 450 -9.93 -10.97 17.94
N LYS A 451 -10.53 -10.93 16.74
CA LYS A 451 -11.01 -12.14 16.04
C LYS A 451 -9.84 -13.04 15.63
N HIS A 452 -8.78 -12.49 15.03
CA HIS A 452 -7.58 -13.26 14.70
C HIS A 452 -6.86 -13.77 15.96
N ALA A 453 -6.77 -12.95 17.01
CA ALA A 453 -6.26 -13.38 18.30
C ALA A 453 -7.08 -14.54 18.90
N HIS A 454 -8.40 -14.48 18.81
CA HIS A 454 -9.28 -15.55 19.27
C HIS A 454 -9.07 -16.85 18.48
N ALA A 455 -9.04 -16.77 17.15
CA ALA A 455 -8.79 -17.91 16.27
C ALA A 455 -7.46 -18.60 16.62
N LEU A 456 -6.39 -17.81 16.77
CA LEU A 456 -5.08 -18.29 17.19
C LEU A 456 -5.15 -19.00 18.54
N ARG A 457 -5.75 -18.37 19.56
CA ARG A 457 -5.83 -18.91 20.92
C ARG A 457 -6.58 -20.24 20.94
N GLU A 458 -7.71 -20.36 20.25
CA GLU A 458 -8.46 -21.62 20.21
C GLU A 458 -7.67 -22.77 19.57
N ILE A 459 -6.99 -22.49 18.45
CA ILE A 459 -6.15 -23.50 17.77
C ILE A 459 -4.95 -23.88 18.66
N ALA A 460 -4.26 -22.88 19.21
CA ALA A 460 -3.12 -23.06 20.09
C ALA A 460 -3.47 -23.88 21.33
N GLU A 461 -4.57 -23.56 22.01
CA GLU A 461 -5.02 -24.27 23.19
C GLU A 461 -5.34 -25.74 22.91
N ALA A 462 -6.04 -26.04 21.81
CA ALA A 462 -6.33 -27.42 21.42
C ALA A 462 -5.02 -28.20 21.16
N ALA A 463 -4.08 -27.57 20.45
CA ALA A 463 -2.77 -28.14 20.16
C ALA A 463 -1.93 -28.37 21.44
N GLU A 464 -1.96 -27.44 22.39
CA GLU A 464 -1.20 -27.54 23.64
C GLU A 464 -1.72 -28.61 24.59
N ARG A 465 -3.05 -28.86 24.59
CA ARG A 465 -3.72 -29.95 25.30
C ARG A 465 -3.50 -31.34 24.68
N GLY A 466 -2.88 -31.40 23.49
CA GLY A 466 -2.68 -32.65 22.75
C GLY A 466 -3.94 -33.18 22.05
N ASP A 467 -4.98 -32.35 21.90
CA ASP A 467 -6.18 -32.69 21.12
C ASP A 467 -5.97 -32.31 19.65
N ASP A 468 -5.12 -33.09 18.97
CA ASP A 468 -4.73 -32.83 17.58
C ASP A 468 -5.94 -32.88 16.62
N ALA A 469 -6.94 -33.71 16.90
CA ALA A 469 -8.15 -33.79 16.09
C ALA A 469 -8.94 -32.47 16.14
N ARG A 470 -9.11 -31.90 17.34
CA ARG A 470 -9.75 -30.59 17.51
C ARG A 470 -8.91 -29.47 16.91
N ALA A 471 -7.60 -29.48 17.11
CA ALA A 471 -6.70 -28.46 16.57
C ALA A 471 -6.76 -28.42 15.03
N VAL A 472 -6.73 -29.60 14.37
CA VAL A 472 -6.87 -29.69 12.91
C VAL A 472 -8.25 -29.22 12.44
N ALA A 473 -9.31 -29.58 13.15
CA ALA A 473 -10.66 -29.12 12.81
C ALA A 473 -10.79 -27.60 12.91
N LEU A 474 -10.31 -26.99 13.99
CA LEU A 474 -10.29 -25.53 14.18
C LEU A 474 -9.44 -24.84 13.10
N ALA A 475 -8.24 -25.33 12.85
CA ALA A 475 -7.35 -24.78 11.83
C ALA A 475 -8.03 -24.78 10.44
N ARG A 476 -8.68 -25.88 10.06
CA ARG A 476 -9.42 -25.96 8.79
C ARG A 476 -10.60 -24.99 8.72
N THR A 477 -11.32 -24.79 9.83
CA THR A 477 -12.46 -23.88 9.88
C THR A 477 -12.02 -22.43 9.69
N TRP A 478 -11.01 -21.97 10.44
CA TRP A 478 -10.51 -20.60 10.33
C TRP A 478 -9.86 -20.33 8.96
N ARG A 479 -9.17 -21.33 8.40
CA ARG A 479 -8.58 -21.26 7.06
C ARG A 479 -9.58 -20.98 5.94
N LEU A 480 -10.88 -21.24 6.11
CA LEU A 480 -11.89 -20.92 5.11
C LEU A 480 -11.99 -19.41 4.83
N ALA A 481 -11.75 -18.57 5.85
CA ALA A 481 -11.74 -17.12 5.72
C ALA A 481 -10.31 -16.55 5.65
N ASP A 482 -9.32 -17.27 6.20
CA ASP A 482 -7.99 -16.76 6.49
C ASP A 482 -6.88 -17.64 5.89
N ASP A 483 -6.75 -17.63 4.55
CA ASP A 483 -5.69 -18.35 3.79
C ASP A 483 -5.00 -17.49 2.70
N PRO A 484 -4.58 -16.23 2.96
CA PRO A 484 -3.94 -15.39 1.93
C PRO A 484 -2.60 -15.94 1.43
N PHE A 485 -1.94 -16.83 2.18
CA PHE A 485 -0.60 -17.34 1.89
C PHE A 485 -0.53 -18.87 1.88
N PRO A 486 -1.02 -19.56 0.82
CA PRO A 486 -1.00 -21.02 0.75
C PRO A 486 0.40 -21.67 0.87
N GLY A 487 1.44 -20.90 0.56
CA GLY A 487 2.84 -21.30 0.65
C GLY A 487 3.50 -21.07 2.02
N LEU A 488 2.79 -20.48 2.99
CA LEU A 488 3.29 -20.24 4.35
C LEU A 488 3.63 -21.56 5.04
N ASP A 489 4.82 -21.63 5.63
CA ASP A 489 5.36 -22.85 6.23
C ASP A 489 6.01 -22.52 7.57
N ALA A 490 5.34 -22.88 8.66
CA ALA A 490 5.76 -22.54 10.02
C ALA A 490 7.12 -23.13 10.40
N ARG A 491 7.58 -24.20 9.73
CA ARG A 491 8.92 -24.78 9.94
C ARG A 491 10.06 -23.82 9.57
N ARG A 492 9.76 -22.78 8.78
CA ARG A 492 10.75 -21.77 8.35
C ARG A 492 10.90 -20.63 9.35
N LEU A 493 10.14 -20.63 10.45
CA LEU A 493 10.40 -19.74 11.57
C LEU A 493 11.85 -19.94 12.04
N PRO A 494 12.67 -18.88 12.14
CA PRO A 494 14.03 -19.00 12.65
C PRO A 494 14.04 -19.69 14.00
N ALA A 495 15.02 -20.55 14.27
CA ALA A 495 15.16 -21.16 15.59
C ALA A 495 15.47 -20.07 16.65
N THR A 496 15.17 -20.35 17.91
CA THR A 496 15.69 -19.53 19.01
C THR A 496 17.21 -19.54 18.91
N ALA A 497 17.83 -18.37 18.77
CA ALA A 497 19.27 -18.29 18.88
C ALA A 497 19.63 -18.89 20.24
N GLN A 498 20.49 -19.91 20.27
CA GLN A 498 21.17 -20.24 21.52
C GLN A 498 21.97 -18.97 21.84
N GLU A 499 21.56 -18.23 22.85
CA GLU A 499 22.40 -17.19 23.43
C GLU A 499 23.68 -17.91 23.88
N GLU A 500 24.73 -17.83 23.05
CA GLU A 500 26.09 -18.12 23.50
C GLU A 500 26.40 -17.04 24.55
N TYR A 501 26.23 -17.42 25.82
CA TYR A 501 26.58 -16.66 27.01
C TYR A 501 28.09 -16.41 27.11
#